data_AF-A0A0B5L4G7-F1
#
_entry.id   AF-A0A0B5L4G7-F1
#
_cell.length_a   1.000
_cell.length_b   1.000
_cell.length_c   1.000
_cell.angle_alpha   90.00
_cell.angle_beta   90.00
_cell.angle_gamma   90.00
#
_symmetry.space_group_name_H-M   'P 1'
#
loop_
_entity.id
_entity.type
_entity.pdbx_description
1 polymer ?
#
loop_
_entity_poly.entity_id
_entity_poly.type
_entity_poly.pdbx_seq_one_letter_code
_entity_poly.pdbx_strand_id
1 'polypeptide(L)'
;MSFLYSIIALALYLLFMFSINLFRIRRFERAIFFQSILGLAGAVVTCVAFRYTPSFKVSFADLHWFLLLLLVNVFFMKNGGAGFPSFMNWFTVMISVAFISPFSEELFFRGVLLKLNGYNIWVNAFIFSSLHLFNVIVGFERFFLVNLIYRFVVALVFAHSVAISGSLFPAVFYHVTNNLVAFILMTRRGRNAREFRGDRRMWEEYTGESAGTVPGGEETEGDPEEGTGGNEDRREDQRDPDEGRDDTKG
;
A
#
# COMPACT_ATOMS: atom_id res chain seq x y z
N MET A 1 -32.93 0.57 -13.20
CA MET A 1 -32.85 0.91 -11.76
C MET A 1 -31.44 0.61 -11.20
N SER A 2 -30.37 1.20 -11.73
CA SER A 2 -29.02 0.61 -11.53
C SER A 2 -27.97 1.62 -11.07
N PHE A 3 -27.82 2.73 -11.79
CA PHE A 3 -26.73 3.67 -11.53
C PHE A 3 -26.77 4.35 -10.15
N LEU A 4 -27.94 4.87 -9.74
CA LEU A 4 -28.09 5.53 -8.44
C LEU A 4 -27.77 4.58 -7.27
N TYR A 5 -28.24 3.33 -7.34
CA TYR A 5 -27.95 2.34 -6.31
C TYR A 5 -26.47 1.95 -6.27
N SER A 6 -25.81 1.86 -7.43
CA SER A 6 -24.36 1.66 -7.49
C SER A 6 -23.59 2.82 -6.86
N ILE A 7 -24.03 4.07 -7.06
CA ILE A 7 -23.45 5.24 -6.39
C ILE A 7 -23.65 5.15 -4.88
N ILE A 8 -24.87 4.84 -4.42
CA ILE A 8 -25.18 4.71 -2.98
C ILE A 8 -24.34 3.60 -2.35
N ALA A 9 -24.25 2.43 -3.00
CA ALA A 9 -23.45 1.30 -2.53
C ALA A 9 -21.97 1.68 -2.44
N LEU A 10 -21.45 2.38 -3.46
CA LEU A 10 -20.08 2.87 -3.48
C LEU A 10 -19.81 3.90 -2.37
N ALA A 11 -20.68 4.89 -2.22
CA ALA A 11 -20.56 5.89 -1.16
C ALA A 11 -20.58 5.23 0.23
N LEU A 12 -21.45 4.25 0.45
CA LEU A 12 -21.52 3.51 1.71
C LEU A 12 -20.24 2.72 1.98
N TYR A 13 -19.73 1.97 0.99
CA TYR A 13 -18.48 1.23 1.14
C TYR A 13 -17.28 2.15 1.40
N LEU A 14 -17.19 3.26 0.66
CA LEU A 14 -16.13 4.25 0.85
C LEU A 14 -16.21 4.93 2.22
N LEU A 15 -17.40 5.20 2.74
CA LEU A 15 -17.58 5.75 4.09
C LEU A 15 -16.92 4.85 5.14
N PHE A 16 -17.11 3.53 5.05
CA PHE A 16 -16.44 2.58 5.93
C PHE A 16 -14.93 2.60 5.75
N MET A 17 -14.44 2.55 4.50
CA MET A 17 -13.00 2.56 4.23
C MET A 17 -12.30 3.83 4.70
N PHE A 18 -12.92 4.99 4.53
CA PHE A 18 -12.36 6.28 4.95
C PHE A 18 -12.57 6.60 6.43
N SER A 19 -13.46 5.88 7.13
CA SER A 19 -13.65 6.07 8.58
C SER A 19 -12.37 5.80 9.37
N ILE A 20 -11.41 5.04 8.82
CA ILE A 20 -10.12 4.81 9.48
C ILE A 20 -9.33 6.11 9.73
N ASN A 21 -9.51 7.12 8.86
CA ASN A 21 -8.85 8.41 9.00
C ASN A 21 -9.26 9.14 10.29
N LEU A 22 -10.41 8.80 10.87
CA LEU A 22 -10.88 9.35 12.15
C LEU A 22 -10.07 8.81 13.34
N PHE A 23 -9.55 7.59 13.25
CA PHE A 23 -8.92 6.91 14.38
C PHE A 23 -7.43 7.25 14.59
N ARG A 24 -6.83 8.07 13.72
CA ARG A 24 -5.41 8.54 13.80
C ARG A 24 -4.41 7.44 14.20
N ILE A 25 -4.59 6.23 13.66
CA ILE A 25 -3.79 5.06 14.03
C ILE A 25 -2.36 5.23 13.49
N ARG A 26 -1.39 5.43 14.38
CA ARG A 26 0.01 5.68 14.00
C ARG A 26 0.76 4.45 13.49
N ARG A 27 0.36 3.24 13.90
CA ARG A 27 1.05 1.99 13.49
C ARG A 27 0.44 1.43 12.21
N PHE A 28 1.25 1.34 11.16
CA PHE A 28 0.86 0.87 9.83
C PHE A 28 0.17 -0.51 9.83
N GLU A 29 0.73 -1.49 10.55
CA GLU A 29 0.15 -2.84 10.66
C GLU A 29 -1.26 -2.85 11.25
N ARG A 30 -1.51 -1.99 12.25
CA ARG A 30 -2.84 -1.84 12.86
C ARG A 30 -3.77 -1.13 11.89
N ALA A 31 -3.28 -0.08 11.22
CA ALA A 31 -4.08 0.65 10.23
C ALA A 31 -4.58 -0.28 9.11
N ILE A 32 -3.71 -1.09 8.50
CA ILE A 32 -4.13 -2.06 7.48
C ILE A 32 -5.15 -3.06 8.03
N PHE A 33 -4.91 -3.59 9.23
CA PHE A 33 -5.83 -4.56 9.84
C PHE A 33 -7.22 -3.95 10.06
N PHE A 34 -7.29 -2.78 10.72
CA PHE A 34 -8.56 -2.09 10.96
C PHE A 34 -9.24 -1.68 9.65
N GLN A 35 -8.48 -1.25 8.64
CA GLN A 35 -9.02 -0.91 7.32
C GLN A 35 -9.65 -2.13 6.66
N SER A 36 -9.01 -3.29 6.75
CA SER A 36 -9.53 -4.54 6.18
C SER A 36 -10.82 -4.98 6.91
N ILE A 37 -10.88 -4.84 8.23
CA ILE A 37 -12.08 -5.13 9.01
C ILE A 37 -13.22 -4.17 8.69
N LEU A 38 -12.93 -2.87 8.57
CA LEU A 38 -13.92 -1.85 8.18
C LEU A 38 -14.42 -2.09 6.75
N GLY A 39 -13.54 -2.45 5.82
CA GLY A 39 -13.90 -2.84 4.46
C GLY A 39 -14.83 -4.05 4.46
N LEU A 40 -14.52 -5.08 5.26
CA LEU A 40 -15.37 -6.26 5.40
C LEU A 40 -16.75 -5.89 5.99
N ALA A 41 -16.78 -5.07 7.04
CA ALA A 41 -18.02 -4.59 7.63
C ALA A 41 -18.87 -3.81 6.60
N GLY A 42 -18.26 -2.91 5.84
CA GLY A 42 -18.93 -2.17 4.76
C GLY A 42 -19.46 -3.07 3.65
N ALA A 43 -18.69 -4.09 3.25
CA ALA A 43 -19.11 -5.08 2.25
C ALA A 43 -20.30 -5.92 2.75
N VAL A 44 -20.30 -6.34 4.01
CA VAL A 44 -21.44 -7.07 4.61
C VAL A 44 -22.67 -6.16 4.73
N VAL A 45 -22.51 -4.93 5.20
CA VAL A 45 -23.61 -3.95 5.32
C VAL A 45 -24.24 -3.67 3.96
N THR A 46 -23.43 -3.48 2.91
CA THR A 46 -23.95 -3.29 1.55
C THR A 46 -24.66 -4.56 1.05
N CYS A 47 -24.14 -5.76 1.31
CA CYS A 47 -24.85 -7.00 0.97
C CYS A 47 -26.24 -7.06 1.63
N VAL A 48 -26.34 -6.73 2.92
CA VAL A 48 -27.61 -6.72 3.66
C VAL A 48 -28.55 -5.64 3.11
N ALA A 49 -28.06 -4.40 2.94
CA ALA A 49 -28.85 -3.26 2.48
C ALA A 49 -29.46 -3.50 1.09
N PHE A 50 -28.72 -4.16 0.20
CA PHE A 50 -29.16 -4.49 -1.15
C PHE A 50 -29.72 -5.92 -1.30
N ARG A 51 -29.95 -6.62 -0.17
CA ARG A 51 -30.49 -7.99 -0.11
C ARG A 51 -29.77 -8.97 -1.04
N TYR A 52 -28.45 -8.84 -1.11
CA TYR A 52 -27.59 -9.74 -1.88
C TYR A 52 -27.14 -10.91 -1.02
N THR A 53 -27.35 -12.12 -1.53
CA THR A 53 -26.84 -13.36 -0.93
C THR A 53 -25.75 -13.94 -1.83
N PRO A 54 -24.47 -13.89 -1.43
CA PRO A 54 -23.38 -14.42 -2.24
C PRO A 54 -23.47 -15.93 -2.41
N SER A 55 -23.19 -16.44 -3.60
CA SER A 55 -22.97 -17.87 -3.83
C SER A 55 -21.48 -18.19 -3.84
N PHE A 56 -21.09 -19.27 -3.17
CA PHE A 56 -19.72 -19.77 -3.10
C PHE A 56 -19.59 -21.18 -3.66
N LYS A 57 -20.36 -21.49 -4.71
CA LYS A 57 -20.20 -22.76 -5.44
C LYS A 57 -18.78 -22.84 -6.00
N VAL A 58 -18.09 -23.94 -5.74
CA VAL A 58 -16.73 -24.15 -6.27
C VAL A 58 -16.78 -24.08 -7.79
N SER A 59 -15.98 -23.19 -8.37
CA SER A 59 -15.88 -22.97 -9.81
C SER A 59 -14.49 -22.45 -10.17
N PHE A 60 -13.97 -22.88 -11.31
CA PHE A 60 -12.68 -22.47 -11.85
C PHE A 60 -12.83 -21.72 -13.18
N ALA A 61 -13.93 -20.99 -13.32
CA ALA A 61 -14.17 -20.06 -14.42
C ALA A 61 -12.96 -19.13 -14.63
N ASP A 62 -12.48 -19.02 -15.86
CA ASP A 62 -11.30 -18.21 -16.26
C ASP A 62 -9.98 -18.51 -15.54
N LEU A 63 -9.81 -19.72 -14.98
CA LEU A 63 -8.57 -20.10 -14.28
C LEU A 63 -7.33 -19.91 -15.15
N HIS A 64 -7.40 -20.22 -16.45
CA HIS A 64 -6.27 -20.07 -17.37
C HIS A 64 -5.86 -18.60 -17.58
N TRP A 65 -6.84 -17.68 -17.70
CA TRP A 65 -6.56 -16.25 -17.76
C TRP A 65 -5.96 -15.74 -16.45
N PHE A 66 -6.47 -16.22 -15.31
CA PHE A 66 -5.88 -15.91 -14.01
C PHE A 66 -4.43 -16.40 -13.91
N LEU A 67 -4.14 -17.64 -14.31
CA LEU A 67 -2.78 -18.19 -14.28
C LEU A 67 -1.81 -17.38 -15.15
N LEU A 68 -2.25 -16.96 -16.35
CA LEU A 68 -1.45 -16.08 -17.21
C LEU A 68 -1.13 -14.75 -16.51
N LEU A 69 -2.13 -14.10 -15.89
CA LEU A 69 -1.92 -12.85 -15.16
C LEU A 69 -1.04 -13.03 -13.93
N LEU A 70 -1.19 -14.15 -13.21
CA LEU A 70 -0.35 -14.48 -12.07
C LEU A 70 1.12 -14.64 -12.48
N LEU A 71 1.39 -15.29 -13.61
CA LEU A 71 2.75 -15.42 -14.15
C LEU A 71 3.35 -14.04 -14.50
N VAL A 72 2.55 -13.18 -15.14
CA VAL A 72 2.96 -11.80 -15.44
C VAL A 72 3.29 -11.03 -14.14
N ASN A 73 2.46 -11.17 -13.10
CA ASN A 73 2.69 -10.54 -11.81
C ASN A 73 3.98 -11.02 -11.13
N VAL A 74 4.20 -12.35 -11.12
CA VAL A 74 5.42 -12.95 -10.58
C VAL A 74 6.65 -12.43 -11.33
N PHE A 75 6.58 -12.33 -12.65
CA PHE A 75 7.67 -11.80 -13.48
C PHE A 75 8.02 -10.35 -13.11
N PHE A 76 7.01 -9.47 -13.00
CA PHE A 76 7.23 -8.07 -12.61
C PHE A 76 7.73 -7.92 -11.18
N MET A 77 7.17 -8.66 -10.23
CA MET A 77 7.58 -8.57 -8.82
C MET A 77 8.96 -9.15 -8.55
N LYS A 78 9.38 -10.19 -9.29
CA LYS A 78 10.75 -10.72 -9.21
C LYS A 78 11.80 -9.65 -9.53
N ASN A 79 11.46 -8.73 -10.44
CA ASN A 79 12.34 -7.63 -10.87
C ASN A 79 12.12 -6.32 -10.10
N GLY A 80 11.09 -6.26 -9.25
CA GLY A 80 10.66 -5.04 -8.55
C GLY A 80 11.41 -4.76 -7.24
N GLY A 81 11.58 -3.47 -6.92
CA GLY A 81 12.36 -2.94 -5.79
C GLY A 81 11.73 -3.02 -4.38
N ALA A 82 10.48 -3.45 -4.22
CA ALA A 82 9.77 -3.37 -2.94
C ALA A 82 10.12 -4.50 -1.95
N GLY A 83 10.05 -4.23 -0.65
CA GLY A 83 10.21 -5.20 0.44
C GLY A 83 9.56 -4.68 1.73
N PHE A 84 9.14 -5.59 2.62
CA PHE A 84 8.50 -5.22 3.89
C PHE A 84 9.52 -4.78 4.96
N PRO A 85 9.19 -3.78 5.80
CA PRO A 85 9.93 -3.46 7.00
C PRO A 85 10.11 -4.65 7.93
N SER A 86 11.26 -4.71 8.61
CA SER A 86 11.65 -5.81 9.50
C SER A 86 10.84 -5.96 10.77
N PHE A 87 10.21 -4.88 11.23
CA PHE A 87 9.58 -4.79 12.55
C PHE A 87 8.07 -5.04 12.53
N MET A 88 7.48 -5.32 11.37
CA MET A 88 6.03 -5.49 11.23
C MET A 88 5.57 -6.86 11.75
N ASN A 89 4.41 -6.89 12.41
CA ASN A 89 3.72 -8.15 12.69
C ASN A 89 3.25 -8.80 11.38
N TRP A 90 4.13 -9.63 10.83
CA TRP A 90 3.97 -10.25 9.51
C TRP A 90 2.66 -11.04 9.39
N PHE A 91 2.26 -11.76 10.44
CA PHE A 91 1.03 -12.55 10.44
C PHE A 91 -0.23 -11.68 10.31
N THR A 92 -0.31 -10.60 11.09
CA THR A 92 -1.43 -9.65 11.01
C THR A 92 -1.53 -9.02 9.62
N VAL A 93 -0.39 -8.63 9.05
CA VAL A 93 -0.34 -8.01 7.72
C VAL A 93 -0.71 -9.02 6.64
N MET A 94 -0.21 -10.26 6.75
CA MET A 94 -0.55 -11.36 5.84
C MET A 94 -2.06 -11.60 5.83
N ILE A 95 -2.67 -11.81 7.00
CA ILE A 95 -4.11 -12.06 7.11
C ILE A 95 -4.91 -10.90 6.51
N SER A 96 -4.50 -9.67 6.80
CA SER A 96 -5.20 -8.49 6.31
C SER A 96 -5.13 -8.36 4.79
N VAL A 97 -3.93 -8.38 4.23
CA VAL A 97 -3.67 -8.09 2.81
C VAL A 97 -3.97 -9.28 1.90
N ALA A 98 -3.73 -10.51 2.36
CA ALA A 98 -3.93 -11.71 1.55
C ALA A 98 -5.33 -12.32 1.68
N PHE A 99 -6.06 -12.05 2.77
CA PHE A 99 -7.36 -12.70 3.02
C PHE A 99 -8.49 -11.71 3.27
N ILE A 100 -8.42 -10.89 4.32
CA ILE A 100 -9.56 -10.05 4.74
C ILE A 100 -9.86 -8.98 3.68
N SER A 101 -8.85 -8.24 3.22
CA SER A 101 -9.03 -7.19 2.21
C SER A 101 -9.56 -7.78 0.90
N PRO A 102 -8.91 -8.80 0.29
CA PRO A 102 -9.43 -9.45 -0.93
C PRO A 102 -10.85 -9.95 -0.79
N PHE A 103 -11.17 -10.62 0.32
CA PHE A 103 -12.52 -11.12 0.55
C PHE A 103 -13.55 -9.99 0.64
N SER A 104 -13.23 -8.92 1.38
CA SER A 104 -14.11 -7.75 1.50
C SER A 104 -14.33 -7.05 0.16
N GLU A 105 -13.27 -6.91 -0.63
CA GLU A 105 -13.30 -6.29 -1.94
C GLU A 105 -14.15 -7.10 -2.90
N GLU A 106 -13.94 -8.42 -2.99
CA GLU A 106 -14.74 -9.25 -3.89
C GLU A 106 -16.21 -9.33 -3.47
N LEU A 107 -16.50 -9.37 -2.17
CA LEU A 107 -17.88 -9.32 -1.67
C LEU A 107 -18.59 -8.03 -2.10
N PHE A 108 -17.90 -6.89 -2.04
CA PHE A 108 -18.45 -5.61 -2.47
C PHE A 108 -18.50 -5.47 -4.01
N PHE A 109 -17.35 -5.55 -4.68
CA PHE A 109 -17.21 -5.28 -6.11
C PHE A 109 -17.91 -6.33 -6.95
N ARG A 110 -17.68 -7.62 -6.71
CA ARG A 110 -18.23 -8.69 -7.56
C ARG A 110 -19.59 -9.16 -7.05
N GLY A 111 -19.84 -9.05 -5.75
CA GLY A 111 -21.12 -9.41 -5.16
C GLY A 111 -22.18 -8.35 -5.41
N VAL A 112 -22.00 -7.16 -4.82
CA VAL A 112 -23.00 -6.10 -4.84
C VAL A 112 -22.90 -5.25 -6.10
N LEU A 113 -21.74 -4.61 -6.33
CA LEU A 113 -21.60 -3.56 -7.34
C LEU A 113 -21.76 -4.11 -8.76
N LEU A 114 -21.18 -5.28 -9.08
CA LEU A 114 -21.33 -5.93 -10.37
C LEU A 114 -22.80 -6.23 -10.68
N LYS A 115 -23.56 -6.74 -9.70
CA LYS A 115 -24.98 -7.03 -9.85
C LYS A 115 -25.83 -5.77 -10.03
N LEU A 116 -25.57 -4.72 -9.23
CA LEU A 116 -26.25 -3.42 -9.36
C LEU A 116 -25.99 -2.76 -10.71
N ASN A 117 -24.84 -3.02 -11.33
CA ASN A 117 -24.48 -2.57 -12.67
C ASN A 117 -24.92 -3.52 -13.79
N GLY A 118 -25.85 -4.45 -13.51
CA GLY A 118 -26.38 -5.38 -14.53
C GLY A 118 -25.33 -6.33 -15.09
N TYR A 119 -24.35 -6.73 -14.27
CA TYR A 119 -23.22 -7.56 -14.65
C TYR A 119 -22.30 -6.94 -15.72
N ASN A 120 -22.26 -5.60 -15.82
CA ASN A 120 -21.31 -4.92 -16.68
C ASN A 120 -19.87 -5.02 -16.12
N ILE A 121 -19.12 -5.98 -16.64
CA ILE A 121 -17.75 -6.29 -16.22
C ILE A 121 -16.77 -5.13 -16.47
N TRP A 122 -16.98 -4.34 -17.53
CA TRP A 122 -16.10 -3.23 -17.89
C TRP A 122 -16.21 -2.09 -16.90
N VAL A 123 -17.44 -1.70 -16.55
CA VAL A 123 -17.70 -0.67 -15.53
C VAL A 123 -17.18 -1.13 -14.17
N ASN A 124 -17.39 -2.40 -13.81
CA ASN A 124 -16.88 -2.94 -12.56
C ASN A 124 -15.35 -2.89 -12.47
N ALA A 125 -14.67 -3.35 -13.52
CA ALA A 125 -13.22 -3.33 -13.60
C ALA A 125 -12.66 -1.90 -13.56
N PHE A 126 -13.31 -0.98 -14.28
CA PHE A 126 -12.93 0.43 -14.29
C PHE A 126 -13.05 1.11 -12.92
N ILE A 127 -14.17 0.89 -12.21
CA ILE A 127 -14.36 1.44 -10.87
C ILE A 127 -13.33 0.84 -9.91
N PHE A 128 -13.12 -0.48 -9.93
CA PHE A 128 -12.15 -1.16 -9.08
C PHE A 128 -10.73 -0.62 -9.29
N SER A 129 -10.29 -0.50 -10.55
CA SER A 129 -8.95 0.01 -10.87
C SER A 129 -8.81 1.50 -10.53
N SER A 130 -9.86 2.29 -10.73
CA SER A 130 -9.85 3.73 -10.40
C SER A 130 -9.79 3.96 -8.90
N LEU A 131 -10.45 3.14 -8.08
CA LEU A 131 -10.37 3.29 -6.63
C LEU A 131 -8.96 3.01 -6.09
N HIS A 132 -8.19 2.20 -6.78
CA HIS A 132 -6.78 1.98 -6.45
C HIS A 132 -5.89 3.20 -6.73
N LEU A 133 -6.32 4.20 -7.51
CA LEU A 133 -5.61 5.49 -7.61
C LEU A 133 -5.67 6.26 -6.28
N PHE A 134 -6.67 6.02 -5.43
CA PHE A 134 -6.68 6.67 -4.11
C PHE A 134 -5.49 6.21 -3.26
N ASN A 135 -5.03 4.97 -3.39
CA ASN A 135 -3.82 4.50 -2.69
C ASN A 135 -2.58 5.29 -3.14
N VAL A 136 -2.55 5.73 -4.40
CA VAL A 136 -1.49 6.61 -4.92
C VAL A 136 -1.62 8.01 -4.33
N ILE A 137 -2.82 8.59 -4.33
CA ILE A 137 -3.09 9.94 -3.80
C ILE A 137 -2.74 10.03 -2.30
N VAL A 138 -3.08 8.99 -1.54
CA VAL A 138 -2.80 8.91 -0.09
C VAL A 138 -1.33 8.52 0.19
N GLY A 139 -0.55 8.16 -0.83
CA GLY A 139 0.87 7.84 -0.70
C GLY A 139 1.17 6.42 -0.20
N PHE A 140 0.17 5.52 -0.18
CA PHE A 140 0.38 4.09 0.09
C PHE A 140 1.13 3.39 -1.05
N GLU A 141 0.98 3.89 -2.27
CA GLU A 141 1.60 3.30 -3.46
C GLU A 141 2.17 4.35 -4.40
N ARG A 142 3.19 3.98 -5.18
CA ARG A 142 3.71 4.82 -6.26
C ARG A 142 2.90 4.57 -7.53
N PHE A 143 2.58 5.64 -8.26
CA PHE A 143 1.87 5.53 -9.53
C PHE A 143 2.73 4.85 -10.59
N PHE A 144 2.18 3.83 -11.24
CA PHE A 144 2.71 3.24 -12.46
C PHE A 144 1.55 2.86 -13.37
N LEU A 145 1.54 3.38 -14.61
CA LEU A 145 0.47 3.10 -15.58
C LEU A 145 0.30 1.59 -15.83
N VAL A 146 1.40 0.85 -15.89
CA VAL A 146 1.39 -0.61 -16.07
C VAL A 146 0.66 -1.31 -14.91
N ASN A 147 0.84 -0.85 -13.66
CA ASN A 147 0.14 -1.40 -12.50
C ASN A 147 -1.37 -1.11 -12.56
N LEU A 148 -1.76 0.07 -13.04
CA LEU A 148 -3.16 0.42 -13.24
C LEU A 148 -3.82 -0.48 -14.31
N ILE A 149 -3.16 -0.65 -15.45
CA ILE A 149 -3.62 -1.53 -16.53
C ILE A 149 -3.71 -2.98 -16.04
N TYR A 150 -2.69 -3.45 -15.32
CA TYR A 150 -2.68 -4.79 -14.73
C TYR A 150 -3.89 -5.00 -13.81
N ARG A 151 -4.15 -4.06 -12.88
CA ARG A 151 -5.30 -4.11 -11.97
C ARG A 151 -6.63 -4.10 -12.70
N PHE A 152 -6.74 -3.30 -13.75
CA PHE A 152 -7.93 -3.28 -14.59
C PHE A 152 -8.18 -4.63 -15.27
N VAL A 153 -7.15 -5.25 -15.85
CA VAL A 153 -7.28 -6.55 -16.53
C VAL A 153 -7.57 -7.68 -15.53
N VAL A 154 -6.90 -7.70 -14.38
CA VAL A 154 -7.22 -8.64 -13.27
C VAL A 154 -8.68 -8.46 -12.84
N ALA A 155 -9.10 -7.21 -12.68
CA ALA A 155 -10.45 -6.91 -12.25
C ALA A 155 -11.52 -7.35 -13.26
N LEU A 156 -11.20 -7.25 -14.55
CA LEU A 156 -12.03 -7.72 -15.66
C LEU A 156 -12.17 -9.25 -15.64
N VAL A 157 -11.07 -9.99 -15.47
CA VAL A 157 -11.08 -11.45 -15.35
C VAL A 157 -11.90 -11.90 -14.15
N PHE A 158 -11.75 -11.23 -13.01
CA PHE A 158 -12.54 -11.57 -11.81
C PHE A 158 -14.03 -11.31 -12.03
N ALA A 159 -14.38 -10.14 -12.59
CA ALA A 159 -15.78 -9.82 -12.89
C ALA A 159 -16.40 -10.78 -13.92
N HIS A 160 -15.66 -11.13 -14.97
CA HIS A 160 -16.11 -12.11 -15.98
C HIS A 160 -16.32 -13.49 -15.35
N SER A 161 -15.36 -13.97 -14.55
CA SER A 161 -15.46 -15.28 -13.90
C SER A 161 -16.70 -15.41 -13.00
N VAL A 162 -17.08 -14.34 -12.30
CA VAL A 162 -18.28 -14.29 -11.45
C VAL A 162 -19.54 -14.17 -12.30
N ALA A 163 -19.51 -13.36 -13.36
CA ALA A 163 -20.66 -13.19 -14.26
C ALA A 163 -21.04 -14.51 -14.96
N ILE A 164 -20.06 -15.32 -15.37
CA ILE A 164 -20.33 -16.60 -16.04
C ILE A 164 -20.64 -17.73 -15.07
N SER A 165 -19.99 -17.78 -13.90
CA SER A 165 -20.19 -18.87 -12.94
C SER A 165 -21.34 -18.65 -11.97
N GLY A 166 -21.77 -17.40 -11.80
CA GLY A 166 -22.71 -16.99 -10.74
C GLY A 166 -22.18 -17.17 -9.32
N SER A 167 -20.87 -17.44 -9.16
CA SER A 167 -20.22 -17.70 -7.88
C SER A 167 -19.10 -16.70 -7.63
N LEU A 168 -18.96 -16.26 -6.37
CA LEU A 168 -17.85 -15.42 -5.92
C LEU A 168 -16.57 -16.20 -5.63
N PHE A 169 -16.67 -17.53 -5.53
CA PHE A 169 -15.53 -18.40 -5.27
C PHE A 169 -14.33 -18.15 -6.18
N PRO A 170 -14.45 -18.12 -7.54
CA PRO A 170 -13.29 -17.91 -8.41
C PRO A 170 -12.60 -16.57 -8.14
N ALA A 171 -13.35 -15.47 -8.09
CA ALA A 171 -12.77 -14.15 -7.84
C ALA A 171 -12.07 -14.06 -6.48
N VAL A 172 -12.68 -14.56 -5.40
CA VAL A 172 -12.07 -14.59 -4.07
C VAL A 172 -10.81 -15.45 -4.09
N PHE A 173 -10.88 -16.66 -4.62
CA PHE A 173 -9.75 -17.59 -4.66
C PHE A 173 -8.58 -17.01 -5.45
N TYR A 174 -8.83 -16.43 -6.62
CA TYR A 174 -7.81 -15.81 -7.47
C TYR A 174 -7.20 -14.59 -6.80
N HIS A 175 -8.01 -13.72 -6.19
CA HIS A 175 -7.53 -12.53 -5.51
C HIS A 175 -6.66 -12.89 -4.29
N VAL A 176 -7.14 -13.79 -3.43
CA VAL A 176 -6.37 -14.30 -2.28
C VAL A 176 -5.04 -14.91 -2.74
N THR A 177 -5.07 -15.74 -3.77
CA THR A 177 -3.87 -16.38 -4.32
C THR A 177 -2.88 -15.35 -4.86
N ASN A 178 -3.36 -14.37 -5.64
CA ASN A 178 -2.54 -13.29 -6.18
C ASN A 178 -1.84 -12.49 -5.07
N ASN A 179 -2.59 -12.11 -4.03
CA ASN A 179 -2.04 -11.31 -2.94
C ASN A 179 -1.12 -12.14 -2.05
N LEU A 180 -1.40 -13.42 -1.84
CA LEU A 180 -0.52 -14.32 -1.09
C LEU A 180 0.82 -14.51 -1.81
N VAL A 181 0.80 -14.73 -3.12
CA VAL A 181 2.03 -14.83 -3.94
C VAL A 181 2.82 -13.52 -3.88
N ALA A 182 2.15 -12.38 -4.03
CA ALA A 182 2.78 -11.07 -3.90
C ALA A 182 3.46 -10.89 -2.53
N PHE A 183 2.73 -11.22 -1.47
CA PHE A 183 3.21 -11.12 -0.11
C PHE A 183 4.43 -12.01 0.17
N ILE A 184 4.42 -13.26 -0.32
CA ILE A 184 5.55 -14.19 -0.20
C ILE A 184 6.79 -13.65 -0.93
N LEU A 185 6.62 -13.17 -2.17
CA LEU A 185 7.74 -12.65 -2.96
C LEU A 185 8.36 -11.41 -2.31
N MET A 186 7.55 -10.49 -1.81
CA MET A 186 8.02 -9.31 -1.07
C MET A 186 8.75 -9.68 0.23
N THR A 187 8.28 -10.72 0.94
CA THR A 187 8.90 -11.18 2.19
C THR A 187 10.24 -11.86 1.95
N ARG A 188 10.35 -12.76 0.96
CA ARG A 188 11.60 -13.45 0.62
C ARG A 188 12.70 -12.46 0.26
N ARG A 189 12.37 -11.43 -0.52
CA ARG A 189 13.34 -10.40 -0.94
C ARG A 189 13.87 -9.58 0.23
N GLY A 190 13.01 -9.23 1.19
CA GLY A 190 13.42 -8.52 2.40
C GLY A 190 14.37 -9.31 3.32
N ARG A 191 14.37 -10.64 3.22
CA ARG A 191 15.31 -11.52 3.92
C ARG A 191 16.66 -11.58 3.20
N ASN A 192 16.65 -11.86 1.90
CA ASN A 192 17.88 -11.95 1.10
C ASN A 192 18.68 -10.63 1.12
N ALA A 193 18.00 -9.47 1.07
CA ALA A 193 18.66 -8.18 1.16
C ALA A 193 19.30 -7.90 2.54
N ARG A 194 18.75 -8.50 3.61
CA ARG A 194 19.32 -8.42 4.96
C ARG A 194 20.51 -9.36 5.11
N GLU A 195 20.40 -10.60 4.62
CA GLU A 195 21.50 -11.57 4.59
C GLU A 195 22.69 -10.99 3.82
N PHE A 196 22.49 -10.47 2.60
CA PHE A 196 23.57 -9.87 1.81
C PHE A 196 24.25 -8.67 2.50
N ARG A 197 23.49 -7.82 3.22
CA ARG A 197 24.08 -6.73 4.02
C ARG A 197 24.85 -7.24 5.24
N GLY A 198 24.39 -8.34 5.84
CA GLY A 198 25.08 -9.01 6.94
C GLY A 198 26.39 -9.63 6.48
N ASP A 199 26.36 -10.38 5.38
CA ASP A 199 27.53 -11.03 4.78
C ASP A 199 28.57 -10.00 4.35
N ARG A 200 28.14 -8.87 3.76
CA ARG A 200 29.05 -7.76 3.43
C ARG A 200 29.72 -7.18 4.66
N ARG A 201 29.00 -6.95 5.76
CA ARG A 201 29.59 -6.45 7.02
C ARG A 201 30.58 -7.45 7.60
N MET A 202 30.25 -8.74 7.61
CA MET A 202 31.19 -9.76 8.07
C MET A 202 32.44 -9.80 7.18
N TRP A 203 32.27 -9.70 5.86
CA TRP A 203 33.39 -9.65 4.92
C TRP A 203 34.30 -8.43 5.19
N GLU A 204 33.73 -7.24 5.35
CA GLU A 204 34.47 -6.00 5.70
C GLU A 204 35.19 -6.11 7.06
N GLU A 205 34.61 -6.83 8.04
CA GLU A 205 35.25 -7.11 9.34
C GLU A 205 36.40 -8.11 9.24
N TYR A 206 36.25 -9.15 8.39
CA TYR A 206 37.28 -10.18 8.17
C TYR A 206 38.45 -9.71 7.30
N THR A 207 38.21 -8.84 6.32
CA THR A 207 39.28 -8.37 5.42
C THR A 207 40.03 -7.16 5.96
N GLY A 208 39.55 -6.52 7.04
CA GLY A 208 40.14 -5.29 7.55
C GLY A 208 40.00 -4.10 6.59
N GLU A 209 39.28 -4.25 5.48
CA GLU A 209 38.87 -3.18 4.57
C GLU A 209 37.66 -2.44 5.15
N SER A 210 37.75 -1.97 6.40
CA SER A 210 36.90 -0.86 6.80
C SER A 210 37.31 0.30 5.92
N ALA A 211 36.49 0.66 4.93
CA ALA A 211 36.71 1.72 3.96
C ALA A 211 37.54 2.84 4.60
N GLY A 212 38.84 2.83 4.29
CA GLY A 212 39.79 3.72 4.91
C GLY A 212 39.30 5.14 4.67
N THR A 213 39.03 5.86 5.75
CA THR A 213 38.94 7.31 5.75
C THR A 213 40.20 7.79 5.02
N VAL A 214 40.07 8.26 3.78
CA VAL A 214 41.19 8.88 3.06
C VAL A 214 41.55 10.14 3.83
N PRO A 215 42.68 10.20 4.55
CA PRO A 215 43.10 11.40 5.24
C PRO A 215 44.10 12.10 4.32
N GLY A 216 43.72 13.24 3.76
CA GLY A 216 44.69 14.09 3.06
C GLY A 216 44.14 14.81 1.86
N GLY A 217 43.84 16.08 2.07
CA GLY A 217 43.59 17.09 1.06
C GLY A 217 43.59 18.45 1.74
N GLU A 218 44.72 18.78 2.38
CA GLU A 218 45.06 20.16 2.72
C GLU A 218 45.16 20.95 1.40
N GLU A 219 44.25 21.88 1.18
CA GLU A 219 44.47 22.98 0.23
C GLU A 219 44.49 24.28 1.04
N THR A 220 45.72 24.75 1.23
CA THR A 220 46.08 26.02 1.86
C THR A 220 46.20 27.10 0.78
N GLU A 221 45.54 28.22 1.03
CA GLU A 221 45.89 29.60 0.68
C GLU A 221 46.07 30.04 -0.79
N GLY A 222 45.27 31.06 -1.15
CA GLY A 222 45.51 31.94 -2.29
C GLY A 222 44.48 33.07 -2.37
N ASP A 223 44.53 34.03 -1.46
CA ASP A 223 44.03 35.41 -1.65
C ASP A 223 45.25 36.35 -1.52
N PRO A 224 45.37 37.43 -2.33
CA PRO A 224 44.68 38.67 -1.94
C PRO A 224 44.22 39.62 -3.08
N GLU A 225 43.23 40.46 -2.70
CA GLU A 225 42.99 41.87 -3.10
C GLU A 225 42.54 42.15 -4.55
N GLU A 226 41.50 42.96 -4.85
CA GLU A 226 41.30 44.35 -4.43
C GLU A 226 39.85 44.86 -4.74
N GLY A 227 39.28 45.64 -3.81
CA GLY A 227 38.33 46.78 -3.93
C GLY A 227 37.13 46.76 -4.90
N THR A 228 35.91 47.21 -4.56
CA THR A 228 35.56 48.43 -3.83
C THR A 228 34.03 48.55 -3.64
N GLY A 229 33.62 49.07 -2.47
CA GLY A 229 32.38 49.85 -2.25
C GLY A 229 31.11 49.06 -1.94
N GLY A 230 30.39 49.26 -0.83
CA GLY A 230 30.50 50.19 0.28
C GLY A 230 29.26 50.03 1.17
N ASN A 231 29.45 50.27 2.48
CA ASN A 231 28.57 50.90 3.48
C ASN A 231 27.03 50.87 3.28
N GLU A 232 26.18 50.66 4.28
CA GLU A 232 26.25 51.09 5.68
C GLU A 232 25.02 50.56 6.45
N ASP A 233 25.06 50.76 7.77
CA ASP A 233 23.96 50.73 8.75
C ASP A 233 23.59 49.38 9.39
N ARG A 234 24.13 49.10 10.59
CA ARG A 234 23.66 49.53 11.94
C ARG A 234 22.52 48.64 12.43
N ARG A 235 22.42 48.18 13.68
CA ARG A 235 23.09 48.39 14.97
C ARG A 235 22.59 47.28 15.90
N GLU A 236 23.46 46.70 16.71
CA GLU A 236 23.43 46.74 18.19
C GLU A 236 22.04 46.54 18.83
N ASP A 237 21.87 45.43 19.58
CA ASP A 237 21.92 45.58 21.04
C ASP A 237 22.12 44.24 21.78
N GLN A 238 23.03 44.31 22.75
CA GLN A 238 23.32 43.32 23.79
C GLN A 238 22.20 43.31 24.85
N ARG A 239 21.99 42.16 25.51
CA ARG A 239 21.88 42.02 26.99
C ARG A 239 21.54 40.59 27.41
N ASP A 240 22.52 39.91 28.02
CA ASP A 240 22.34 38.98 29.15
C ASP A 240 22.13 39.80 30.45
N PRO A 241 22.02 39.24 31.68
CA PRO A 241 21.44 37.99 32.21
C PRO A 241 20.48 38.27 33.41
N ASP A 242 19.82 37.24 33.99
CA ASP A 242 19.59 37.01 35.46
C ASP A 242 18.53 35.92 35.68
N GLU A 243 18.83 34.83 36.40
CA GLU A 243 18.59 34.59 37.85
C GLU A 243 17.10 34.47 38.25
N GLY A 244 16.77 33.35 38.90
CA GLY A 244 15.41 33.11 39.42
C GLY A 244 15.21 31.72 40.02
N ARG A 245 15.97 31.43 41.08
CA ARG A 245 15.77 30.32 42.02
C ARG A 245 14.52 30.61 42.86
N ASP A 246 13.62 29.65 43.04
CA ASP A 246 12.84 29.59 44.29
C ASP A 246 12.49 28.16 44.70
N ASP A 247 12.98 27.82 45.89
CA ASP A 247 12.63 26.64 46.68
C ASP A 247 11.53 27.09 47.65
N THR A 248 10.40 26.39 47.73
CA THR A 248 9.68 26.35 49.01
C THR A 248 8.89 25.07 49.22
N LYS A 249 9.20 24.46 50.36
CA LYS A 249 8.47 23.39 51.04
C LYS A 249 7.18 23.92 51.65
N GLY A 250 6.19 23.06 51.76
CA GLY A 250 4.96 23.23 52.55
C GLY A 250 4.05 22.03 52.37
#